data_AF-A0A2T7T0I9-F1
#
_entry.id   AF-A0A2T7T0I9-F1
#
_cell.length_a   1.000
_cell.length_b   1.000
_cell.length_c   1.000
_cell.angle_alpha   90.00
_cell.angle_beta   90.00
_cell.angle_gamma   90.00
#
_symmetry.space_group_name_H-M   'P 1'
#
loop_
_entity.id
_entity.type
_entity.pdbx_description
1 polymer ?
#
loop_
_entity_poly.entity_id
_entity_poly.type
_entity_poly.pdbx_seq_one_letter_code
_entity_poly.pdbx_strand_id
1 'polypeptide(L)' 'MHVALLRTPNVQDHVALAEIEWCGELMIAASAADGERLSPDRIDEVLNVRAERPAAPRHPGTSRGPRRRDSCGE' A
#
# COMPACT_ATOMS: atom_id res chain seq x y z
N MET A 1 10.43 1.41 23.55
CA MET A 1 10.41 0.19 22.73
C MET A 1 9.80 -0.93 23.56
N HIS A 2 8.52 -1.27 23.37
CA HIS A 2 7.90 -2.40 24.05
C HIS A 2 8.05 -3.64 23.16
N VAL A 3 8.91 -4.56 23.55
CA VAL A 3 8.99 -5.89 22.94
C VAL A 3 7.97 -6.75 23.67
N ALA A 4 6.95 -7.22 22.95
CA ALA A 4 5.90 -8.07 23.53
C ALA A 4 6.53 -9.34 24.12
N LEU A 5 6.18 -9.69 25.36
CA LEU A 5 6.55 -10.97 25.94
C LEU A 5 5.94 -12.10 25.09
N LEU A 6 6.75 -13.11 24.79
CA LEU A 6 6.35 -14.35 24.11
C LEU A 6 5.30 -15.07 24.95
N ARG A 7 4.03 -14.85 24.63
CA ARG A 7 2.90 -15.64 25.11
C ARG A 7 2.84 -16.94 24.31
N THR A 8 2.45 -18.04 24.94
CA THR A 8 2.19 -19.29 24.23
C THR A 8 1.04 -19.08 23.25
N PRO A 9 1.23 -19.33 21.94
CA PRO A 9 0.19 -19.15 20.96
C PRO A 9 -1.00 -20.06 21.29
N ASN A 10 -2.18 -19.48 21.22
CA ASN A 10 -3.45 -20.16 21.43
C ASN A 10 -4.19 -20.30 20.10
N VAL A 11 -5.31 -21.02 20.09
CA VAL A 11 -6.11 -21.23 18.88
C VAL A 11 -6.48 -19.92 18.17
N GLN A 12 -6.77 -18.85 18.93
CA GLN A 12 -7.06 -17.52 18.36
C GLN A 12 -5.84 -16.91 17.65
N ASP A 13 -4.62 -17.16 18.13
CA ASP A 13 -3.41 -16.66 17.49
C ASP A 13 -3.19 -17.36 16.14
N HIS A 14 -3.51 -18.65 16.04
CA HIS A 14 -3.46 -19.39 14.76
C HIS A 14 -4.52 -18.91 13.76
N VAL A 15 -5.74 -18.64 14.23
CA VAL A 15 -6.81 -18.07 13.38
C VAL A 15 -6.40 -16.69 12.87
N ALA A 16 -5.90 -15.83 13.75
CA ALA A 16 -5.42 -14.50 13.36
C ALA A 16 -4.26 -14.56 12.36
N LEU A 17 -3.31 -15.49 12.55
CA LEU A 17 -2.21 -15.69 11.60
C LEU A 17 -2.71 -16.16 10.23
N ALA A 18 -3.66 -17.10 10.18
CA ALA A 18 -4.26 -17.55 8.93
C ALA A 18 -5.04 -16.41 8.22
N GLU A 19 -5.71 -15.55 8.99
CA GLU A 19 -6.41 -14.38 8.45
C GLU A 19 -5.43 -13.34 7.89
N ILE A 20 -4.30 -13.09 8.58
CA ILE A 20 -3.25 -12.20 8.09
C ILE A 20 -2.65 -12.73 6.79
N GLU A 21 -2.35 -14.02 6.73
CA GLU A 21 -1.83 -14.68 5.52
C GLU A 21 -2.81 -14.52 4.35
N TRP A 22 -4.09 -14.85 4.58
CA TRP A 22 -5.15 -14.70 3.58
C TRP A 22 -5.34 -13.24 3.12
N CYS A 23 -5.34 -12.28 4.05
CA CYS A 23 -5.48 -10.86 3.72
C CYS A 23 -4.28 -10.33 2.92
N GLY A 24 -3.06 -10.80 3.22
CA GLY A 24 -1.86 -10.44 2.49
C GLY A 24 -1.93 -10.88 1.02
N GLU A 25 -2.31 -12.14 0.79
CA GLU A 25 -2.47 -12.69 -0.56
C GLU A 25 -3.54 -11.92 -1.36
N LEU A 26 -4.66 -11.55 -0.74
CA LEU A 26 -5.71 -10.76 -1.39
C LEU A 26 -5.26 -9.34 -1.74
N MET A 27 -4.46 -8.67 -0.89
CA MET A 27 -3.92 -7.34 -1.20
C MET A 27 -2.98 -7.38 -2.40
N ILE A 28 -2.15 -8.42 -2.50
CA ILE A 28 -1.23 -8.61 -3.63
C ILE A 28 -2.02 -8.89 -4.89
N ALA A 29 -2.97 -9.83 -4.86
CA ALA A 29 -3.83 -10.14 -5.99
C ALA A 29 -4.62 -8.91 -6.47
N ALA A 30 -5.20 -8.14 -5.56
CA ALA A 30 -5.92 -6.91 -5.89
C ALA A 30 -5.00 -5.83 -6.48
N SER A 31 -3.76 -5.71 -5.98
CA SER A 31 -2.78 -4.73 -6.50
C SER A 31 -2.20 -5.12 -7.87
N ALA A 32 -2.18 -6.42 -8.18
CA ALA A 32 -1.71 -6.97 -9.45
C ALA A 32 -2.85 -7.13 -10.48
N ALA A 33 -4.11 -7.12 -10.04
CA ALA A 33 -5.26 -7.16 -10.92
C ALA A 33 -5.30 -5.91 -11.83
N ASP A 34 -5.72 -6.11 -13.08
CA ASP A 34 -5.91 -5.04 -14.06
C ASP A 34 -7.17 -4.22 -13.72
N GLY A 35 -7.08 -3.41 -12.67
CA GLY A 35 -8.10 -2.44 -12.27
C GLY A 35 -7.60 -1.00 -12.38
N GLU A 36 -8.51 -0.03 -12.54
CA GLU A 36 -8.11 1.38 -12.45
C GLU A 36 -7.55 1.69 -11.05
N ARG A 37 -6.37 2.31 -11.03
CA ARG A 37 -5.84 2.90 -9.80
C ARG A 37 -6.81 3.94 -9.27
N LEU A 38 -7.09 3.90 -7.97
CA LEU A 38 -7.85 4.95 -7.30
C LEU A 38 -7.21 6.32 -7.56
N SER A 39 -8.06 7.33 -7.76
CA SER A 39 -7.57 8.70 -7.86
C SER A 39 -6.96 9.14 -6.51
N PRO A 40 -5.94 10.03 -6.51
CA PRO A 40 -5.36 10.54 -5.27
C PRO A 40 -6.41 11.14 -4.33
N ASP A 41 -7.39 11.84 -4.91
CA ASP A 41 -8.50 12.44 -4.19
C ASP A 41 -9.38 11.40 -3.47
N ARG A 42 -9.61 10.23 -4.10
CA ARG A 42 -10.34 9.10 -3.49
C ARG A 42 -9.51 8.37 -2.45
N ILE A 43 -8.19 8.29 -2.65
CA ILE A 43 -7.25 7.72 -1.67
C ILE A 43 -7.27 8.56 -0.39
N ASP A 44 -7.18 9.89 -0.50
CA ASP A 44 -7.22 10.78 0.66
C ASP A 44 -8.56 10.74 1.40
N GLU A 45 -9.68 10.54 0.68
CA GLU A 45 -11.01 10.32 1.26
C GLU A 45 -11.05 9.02 2.08
N VAL A 46 -10.59 7.90 1.50
CA VAL A 46 -10.57 6.59 2.18
C VAL A 46 -9.63 6.59 3.38
N LEU A 47 -8.47 7.24 3.27
CA LEU A 47 -7.49 7.34 4.35
C LEU A 47 -7.82 8.45 5.37
N ASN A 48 -8.89 9.22 5.14
CA ASN A 48 -9.28 10.36 5.97
C ASN A 48 -8.15 11.41 6.19
N VAL A 49 -7.24 11.56 5.21
CA VAL A 49 -6.05 12.43 5.33
C VAL A 49 -6.38 13.91 5.11
N ARG A 50 -7.50 14.20 4.44
CA ARG A 50 -7.89 15.58 4.08
C ARG A 50 -8.19 16.48 5.28
N ALA A 51 -8.54 15.91 6.43
CA ALA A 51 -8.78 16.67 7.65
C ALA A 51 -7.48 17.16 8.31
N GLU A 52 -6.33 16.53 8.00
CA GLU A 52 -5.10 16.67 8.80
C GLU A 52 -3.95 17.33 8.02
N ARG A 53 -4.04 17.42 6.68
CA ARG A 53 -3.01 18.05 5.85
C ARG A 53 -3.33 19.53 5.61
N PRO A 54 -2.58 20.51 6.17
CA PRO A 54 -2.66 21.90 5.71
C PRO A 54 -2.33 21.91 4.22
N ALA A 55 -3.06 22.70 3.41
CA ALA A 55 -3.00 22.69 1.95
C ALA A 55 -1.55 22.85 1.42
N ALA A 56 -0.84 21.74 1.27
CA ALA A 56 0.46 21.73 0.63
C ALA A 56 0.24 22.04 -0.86
N PRO A 57 1.07 22.90 -1.45
CA PRO A 57 0.95 23.21 -2.88
C PRO A 57 1.04 21.91 -3.67
N ARG A 58 0.00 21.61 -4.46
CA ARG A 58 0.01 20.49 -5.40
C ARG A 58 1.22 20.67 -6.31
N HIS A 59 2.24 19.81 -6.19
CA HIS A 59 3.41 19.91 -7.07
C HIS A 59 2.96 19.71 -8.52
N PRO A 60 3.07 20.74 -9.39
CA PRO A 60 2.85 20.57 -10.81
C PRO A 60 4.10 19.89 -11.36
N GLY A 61 4.17 18.57 -11.28
CA GLY A 61 5.41 17.85 -11.56
C GLY A 61 5.25 16.34 -11.60
N THR A 62 4.47 15.84 -12.56
CA THR A 62 4.71 14.50 -13.10
C THR A 62 4.43 14.50 -14.61
N SER A 63 5.17 15.32 -15.33
CA SER A 63 5.58 14.96 -16.67
C SER A 63 6.61 13.84 -16.53
N ARG A 64 6.14 12.59 -16.44
CA ARG A 64 6.98 11.41 -16.63
C ARG A 64 7.50 11.48 -18.07
N GLY A 65 8.65 12.12 -18.27
CA GLY A 65 9.34 12.14 -19.55
C GLY A 65 9.59 10.71 -20.05
N PRO A 66 9.71 10.51 -21.37
CA PRO A 66 9.88 9.19 -21.93
C PRO A 66 11.15 8.58 -21.32
N ARG A 67 11.00 7.46 -20.59
CA ARG A 67 12.15 6.68 -20.13
C ARG A 67 12.87 6.20 -21.39
N ARG A 68 14.00 6.82 -21.71
CA ARG A 68 14.89 6.29 -22.75
C ARG A 68 15.26 4.88 -22.34
N ARG A 69 14.86 3.93 -23.18
CA ARG A 69 15.25 2.53 -23.10
C ARG A 69 16.64 2.49 -23.72
N ASP A 70 17.65 2.85 -22.94
CA ASP A 70 19.03 2.71 -23.39
C ASP A 70 19.40 1.22 -23.30
N SER A 71 19.21 0.59 -24.47
CA SER A 71 20.09 -0.40 -25.11
C SER A 71 20.71 -1.52 -24.27
N CYS A 72 20.33 -2.76 -24.62
CA CYS A 72 21.22 -3.91 -24.49
C CYS A 72 22.54 -3.67 -25.25
N GLY A 73 23.65 -4.03 -24.62
CA GLY A 73 25.02 -4.17 -25.13
C GLY A 73 25.94 -4.23 -23.90
N GLU A 74 26.76 -5.25 -23.65
CA GLU A 74 27.25 -6.40 -24.44
C GLU A 74 26.89 -7.75 -23.81
#